data_AF-A0A931HVV2-F1
#
_entry.id   AF-A0A931HVV2-F1
#
_cell.length_a   1.000
_cell.length_b   1.000
_cell.length_c   1.000
_cell.angle_alpha   90.00
_cell.angle_beta   90.00
_cell.angle_gamma   90.00
#
_symmetry.space_group_name_H-M   'P 1'
#
loop_
_entity.id
_entity.type
_entity.pdbx_description
1 polymer ?
#
loop_
_entity_poly.entity_id
_entity_poly.type
_entity_poly.pdbx_seq_one_letter_code
_entity_poly.pdbx_strand_id
1 'polypeptide(L)'
;MGLPEGITYQDERYPFIVLAPIGKKNKQIRSIGHKFERGLLSRLNDTIMGQITLKNMDVSVIRSYLNIQGPAVLPVAFQKEETVHPYLLRPEFFLWNTLSEEHGLPLKDSIQYEIDFTQLSAEQLHKHVGDVLEDYLFLAEISKHTRGYWLSKIYDAFQRHPLVQLYHKKTPVIDAVETMNQSSLLSVLKYPEDVAYWRHRVDIVMRPFRSLPEKWLRPGQVKSCGHEKSLHFDSYHRTIHCQCEECDFCMFYHVEEDCVSFVEEFDVERSRKRLVTIEQQFNSIAQQNEKLLEQLGQLRGLKKQLAPARKTLDESLQVAQLISRYQQADESFGEYPLLDMYDKLREAHIPARQSTSELIWLSSIRMDDIQVFKKLPHWLEHVPENVYPMTSHVLEELNSKLDEVRYEDSDVIITIKGRAMTYVDVQQVLDLVYYYGSDYPVHTLVQILAGKATNKLRTLKLHETRWFGLLSDWPEKYIQKLFNQLEKQGWIMKQQKGYSISEFADEVM
;
A
#
# COMPACT_ATOMS: atom_id res chain seq x y z
N MET A 1 26.40 -0.53 -27.53
CA MET A 1 26.75 -1.32 -26.32
C MET A 1 28.16 -1.85 -26.52
N GLY A 2 28.85 -2.24 -25.45
CA GLY A 2 30.24 -2.69 -25.55
C GLY A 2 31.26 -1.54 -25.42
N LEU A 3 32.49 -1.80 -25.85
CA LEU A 3 33.62 -0.88 -25.73
C LEU A 3 33.58 0.16 -26.85
N PRO A 4 33.72 1.46 -26.53
CA PRO A 4 33.89 2.50 -27.54
C PRO A 4 35.19 2.32 -28.32
N GLU A 5 35.13 2.42 -29.65
CA GLU A 5 36.31 2.28 -30.53
C GLU A 5 37.42 3.25 -30.13
N GLY A 6 37.07 4.49 -29.77
CA GLY A 6 38.01 5.55 -29.40
C GLY A 6 38.79 5.34 -28.10
N ILE A 7 38.44 4.35 -27.27
CA ILE A 7 39.15 4.05 -26.01
C ILE A 7 39.93 2.73 -26.05
N THR A 8 39.75 1.88 -27.08
CA THR A 8 40.36 0.55 -27.10
C THR A 8 41.74 0.56 -27.77
N TYR A 9 42.67 -0.24 -27.23
CA TYR A 9 43.98 -0.49 -27.84
C TYR A 9 44.21 -1.99 -27.96
N GLN A 10 44.56 -2.45 -29.15
CA GLN A 10 44.92 -3.84 -29.42
C GLN A 10 46.42 -3.90 -29.71
N ASP A 11 47.12 -4.78 -29.00
CA ASP A 11 48.53 -5.07 -29.21
C ASP A 11 48.66 -6.40 -29.95
N GLU A 12 49.34 -6.42 -31.10
CA GLU A 12 49.50 -7.63 -31.93
C GLU A 12 50.15 -8.80 -31.17
N ARG A 13 50.92 -8.51 -30.11
CA ARG A 13 51.57 -9.53 -29.27
C ARG A 13 50.59 -10.28 -28.37
N TYR A 14 49.42 -9.68 -28.08
CA TYR A 14 48.40 -10.22 -27.17
C TYR A 14 47.03 -10.22 -27.87
N PRO A 15 46.87 -11.01 -28.95
CA PRO A 15 45.72 -10.90 -29.85
C PRO A 15 44.36 -11.17 -29.20
N PHE A 16 44.30 -11.91 -28.09
CA PHE A 16 43.03 -12.24 -27.42
C PHE A 16 42.61 -11.19 -26.38
N ILE A 17 43.43 -10.17 -26.16
CA ILE A 17 43.21 -9.12 -25.15
C ILE A 17 42.96 -7.79 -25.85
N VAL A 18 41.98 -7.04 -25.35
CA VAL A 18 41.80 -5.62 -25.69
C VAL A 18 42.09 -4.77 -24.45
N LEU A 19 43.03 -3.82 -24.56
CA LEU A 19 43.36 -2.93 -23.45
C LEU A 19 42.38 -1.77 -23.42
N ALA A 20 41.80 -1.52 -22.25
CA ALA A 20 40.85 -0.45 -22.01
C ALA A 20 41.34 0.48 -20.87
N PRO A 21 41.56 1.78 -21.14
CA PRO A 21 42.09 2.71 -20.16
C PRO A 21 41.06 3.02 -19.08
N ILE A 22 41.54 3.21 -17.85
CA ILE A 22 40.72 3.52 -16.67
C ILE A 22 40.81 5.01 -16.31
N GLY A 23 39.68 5.60 -15.91
CA GLY A 23 39.64 6.88 -15.19
C GLY A 23 39.23 8.12 -16.00
N LYS A 24 39.32 9.30 -15.38
CA LYS A 24 38.67 10.55 -15.82
C LYS A 24 39.09 11.15 -17.19
N LYS A 25 40.06 10.59 -17.90
CA LYS A 25 40.47 11.10 -19.23
C LYS A 25 40.86 9.92 -20.12
N ASN A 26 40.35 9.90 -21.35
CA ASN A 26 40.84 9.01 -22.39
C ASN A 26 42.30 9.39 -22.72
N LYS A 27 43.26 8.57 -22.27
CA LYS A 27 44.66 8.68 -22.69
C LYS A 27 44.94 7.54 -23.66
N GLN A 28 45.39 7.88 -24.87
CA GLN A 28 45.87 6.89 -25.82
C GLN A 28 47.03 6.08 -25.21
N ILE A 29 46.87 4.77 -25.18
CA ILE A 29 47.92 3.82 -24.79
C ILE A 29 48.94 3.79 -25.93
N ARG A 30 50.15 4.32 -25.69
CA ARG A 30 51.22 4.39 -26.71
C ARG A 30 52.16 3.19 -26.68
N SER A 31 52.37 2.61 -25.50
CA SER A 31 53.26 1.46 -25.29
C SER A 31 52.95 0.76 -23.96
N ILE A 32 53.39 -0.50 -23.86
CA ILE A 32 53.38 -1.30 -22.63
C ILE A 32 54.85 -1.45 -22.19
N GLY A 33 55.31 -0.58 -21.28
CA GLY A 33 56.73 -0.40 -21.00
C GLY A 33 57.40 -1.51 -20.18
N HIS A 34 56.72 -2.01 -19.14
CA HIS A 34 57.38 -2.84 -18.12
C HIS A 34 57.44 -4.34 -18.48
N LYS A 35 58.57 -5.00 -18.15
CA LYS A 35 58.80 -6.44 -18.41
C LYS A 35 57.79 -7.33 -17.66
N PHE A 36 57.42 -6.91 -16.45
CA PHE A 36 56.43 -7.60 -15.61
C PHE A 36 55.04 -7.60 -16.27
N GLU A 37 54.56 -6.44 -16.71
CA GLU A 37 53.26 -6.27 -17.39
C GLU A 37 53.17 -7.09 -18.68
N ARG A 38 54.25 -7.08 -19.48
CA ARG A 38 54.35 -7.93 -20.67
C ARG A 38 54.26 -9.43 -20.34
N GLY A 39 54.82 -9.85 -19.21
CA GLY A 39 54.71 -11.22 -18.72
C GLY A 39 53.29 -11.58 -18.28
N LEU A 40 52.62 -10.67 -17.56
CA LEU A 40 51.22 -10.85 -17.15
C LEU A 40 50.28 -10.96 -18.35
N LEU A 41 50.39 -10.06 -19.32
CA LEU A 41 49.57 -10.08 -20.53
C LEU A 41 49.83 -11.31 -21.39
N SER A 42 51.09 -11.75 -21.53
CA SER A 42 51.41 -13.01 -22.23
C SER A 42 50.73 -14.18 -21.55
N ARG A 43 50.90 -14.29 -20.22
CA ARG A 43 50.32 -15.37 -19.42
C ARG A 43 48.80 -15.41 -19.52
N LEU A 44 48.14 -14.26 -19.46
CA LEU A 44 46.70 -14.14 -19.60
C LEU A 44 46.25 -14.52 -21.03
N ASN A 45 46.93 -14.00 -22.05
CA ASN A 45 46.63 -14.29 -23.46
C ASN A 45 46.74 -15.79 -23.79
N ASP A 46 47.81 -16.44 -23.33
CA ASP A 46 48.03 -17.88 -23.52
C ASP A 46 46.95 -18.71 -22.80
N THR A 47 46.53 -18.26 -21.62
CA THR A 47 45.46 -18.90 -20.86
C THR A 47 44.10 -18.78 -21.56
N ILE A 48 43.79 -17.60 -22.11
CA ILE A 48 42.58 -17.37 -22.91
C ILE A 48 42.58 -18.27 -24.13
N MET A 49 43.68 -18.29 -24.89
CA MET A 49 43.82 -19.16 -26.07
C MET A 49 43.63 -20.64 -25.70
N GLY A 50 44.22 -21.07 -24.58
CA GLY A 50 44.07 -22.42 -24.05
C GLY A 50 42.61 -22.77 -23.75
N GLN A 51 41.86 -21.88 -23.08
CA GLN A 51 40.44 -22.07 -22.78
C GLN A 51 39.58 -22.16 -24.03
N ILE A 52 39.77 -21.24 -24.98
CA ILE A 52 39.03 -21.20 -26.25
C ILE A 52 39.22 -22.50 -27.02
N THR A 53 40.46 -22.96 -27.12
CA THR A 53 40.82 -24.17 -27.89
C THR A 53 40.32 -25.44 -27.19
N LEU A 54 40.50 -25.54 -25.87
CA LEU A 54 40.15 -26.73 -25.09
C LEU A 54 38.63 -26.93 -25.00
N LYS A 55 37.86 -25.86 -24.82
CA LYS A 55 36.40 -25.93 -24.73
C LYS A 55 35.67 -25.71 -26.07
N ASN A 56 36.40 -25.48 -27.16
CA ASN A 56 35.84 -25.15 -28.49
C ASN A 56 34.79 -24.03 -28.43
N MET A 57 35.12 -22.93 -27.75
CA MET A 57 34.19 -21.81 -27.52
C MET A 57 33.98 -20.98 -28.79
N ASP A 58 32.72 -20.65 -29.10
CA ASP A 58 32.39 -19.66 -30.12
C ASP A 58 32.53 -18.23 -29.57
N VAL A 59 33.75 -17.70 -29.65
CA VAL A 59 34.06 -16.35 -29.17
C VAL A 59 33.63 -15.22 -30.12
N SER A 60 33.05 -15.54 -31.28
CA SER A 60 32.53 -14.52 -32.21
C SER A 60 31.38 -13.72 -31.61
N VAL A 61 30.60 -14.35 -30.72
CA VAL A 61 29.51 -13.72 -30.00
C VAL A 61 30.03 -12.70 -28.98
N ILE A 62 31.12 -13.02 -28.28
CA ILE A 62 31.77 -12.09 -27.34
C ILE A 62 32.27 -10.83 -28.07
N ARG A 63 32.89 -11.01 -29.25
CA ARG A 63 33.38 -9.89 -30.06
C ARG A 63 32.26 -8.95 -30.48
N SER A 64 31.14 -9.52 -30.90
CA SER A 64 29.95 -8.78 -31.27
C SER A 64 29.36 -8.03 -30.07
N TYR A 65 29.31 -8.67 -28.91
CA TYR A 65 28.84 -8.07 -27.66
C TYR A 65 29.69 -6.87 -27.21
N LEU A 66 31.01 -7.01 -27.27
CA LEU A 66 31.95 -5.97 -26.89
C LEU A 66 32.21 -4.93 -27.97
N ASN A 67 31.65 -5.11 -29.18
CA ASN A 67 31.89 -4.28 -30.35
C ASN A 67 33.38 -4.13 -30.68
N ILE A 68 34.12 -5.25 -30.66
CA ILE A 68 35.56 -5.29 -30.95
C ILE A 68 35.87 -6.04 -32.24
N GLN A 69 36.83 -5.52 -33.00
CA GLN A 69 37.32 -6.14 -34.23
C GLN A 69 38.48 -7.11 -33.95
N GLY A 70 38.74 -8.04 -34.88
CA GLY A 70 39.90 -8.92 -34.81
C GLY A 70 39.74 -10.11 -33.83
N PRO A 71 40.85 -10.67 -33.33
CA PRO A 71 40.84 -11.88 -32.52
C PRO A 71 40.52 -11.67 -31.04
N ALA A 72 40.50 -10.43 -30.56
CA ALA A 72 40.34 -10.09 -29.15
C ALA A 72 39.01 -10.59 -28.58
N VAL A 73 39.01 -10.96 -27.29
CA VAL A 73 37.80 -11.47 -26.61
C VAL A 73 37.61 -10.93 -25.21
N LEU A 74 38.69 -10.54 -24.52
CA LEU A 74 38.63 -10.11 -23.13
C LEU A 74 39.17 -8.69 -22.96
N PRO A 75 38.38 -7.77 -22.38
CA PRO A 75 38.86 -6.45 -22.01
C PRO A 75 39.69 -6.52 -20.72
N VAL A 76 40.90 -5.99 -20.80
CA VAL A 76 41.81 -5.86 -19.66
C VAL A 76 42.00 -4.40 -19.36
N ALA A 77 41.69 -4.03 -18.12
CA ALA A 77 41.70 -2.65 -17.70
C ALA A 77 43.15 -2.17 -17.45
N PHE A 78 43.47 -0.96 -17.91
CA PHE A 78 44.84 -0.44 -17.95
C PHE A 78 44.92 0.94 -17.28
N GLN A 79 45.87 1.12 -16.36
CA GLN A 79 46.01 2.34 -15.59
C GLN A 79 47.01 3.34 -16.23
N LYS A 80 46.99 4.59 -15.73
CA LYS A 80 47.75 5.71 -16.31
C LYS A 80 49.27 5.56 -16.31
N GLU A 81 49.82 4.61 -15.55
CA GLU A 81 51.27 4.38 -15.37
C GLU A 81 51.78 3.20 -16.21
N GLU A 82 51.05 2.83 -17.26
CA GLU A 82 51.33 1.63 -18.07
C GLU A 82 51.23 0.31 -17.29
N THR A 83 50.49 0.32 -16.18
CA THR A 83 50.27 -0.83 -15.30
C THR A 83 48.94 -1.51 -15.63
N VAL A 84 48.95 -2.84 -15.70
CA VAL A 84 47.72 -3.63 -15.86
C VAL A 84 46.98 -3.65 -14.53
N HIS A 85 45.67 -3.44 -14.59
CA HIS A 85 44.83 -3.55 -13.40
C HIS A 85 44.66 -5.03 -13.01
N PRO A 86 44.84 -5.40 -11.74
CA PRO A 86 44.89 -6.81 -11.31
C PRO A 86 43.57 -7.57 -11.36
N TYR A 87 42.43 -6.88 -11.58
CA TYR A 87 41.11 -7.48 -11.59
C TYR A 87 40.50 -7.48 -12.99
N LEU A 88 39.94 -8.61 -13.40
CA LEU A 88 39.19 -8.71 -14.66
C LEU A 88 37.83 -8.02 -14.53
N LEU A 89 37.31 -7.51 -15.65
CA LEU A 89 36.02 -6.82 -15.69
C LEU A 89 34.87 -7.81 -15.84
N ARG A 90 33.81 -7.62 -15.05
CA ARG A 90 32.56 -8.38 -15.17
C ARG A 90 31.82 -7.99 -16.45
N PRO A 91 31.27 -8.94 -17.23
CA PRO A 91 30.60 -8.62 -18.48
C PRO A 91 29.33 -7.79 -18.28
N GLU A 92 28.67 -7.83 -17.11
CA GLU A 92 27.48 -7.04 -16.75
C GLU A 92 27.70 -5.55 -16.92
N PHE A 93 28.96 -5.11 -16.78
CA PHE A 93 29.33 -3.71 -16.96
C PHE A 93 28.94 -3.19 -18.36
N PHE A 94 29.04 -4.03 -19.39
CA PHE A 94 28.74 -3.69 -20.78
C PHE A 94 27.27 -3.92 -21.16
N LEU A 95 26.51 -4.61 -20.30
CA LEU A 95 25.15 -5.06 -20.61
C LEU A 95 24.17 -3.88 -20.54
N TRP A 96 23.52 -3.58 -21.67
CA TRP A 96 22.54 -2.49 -21.82
C TRP A 96 23.03 -1.08 -21.44
N ASN A 97 24.34 -0.93 -21.25
CA ASN A 97 24.97 0.35 -20.92
C ASN A 97 25.64 0.96 -22.15
N THR A 98 25.72 2.30 -22.15
CA THR A 98 26.49 3.06 -23.13
C THR A 98 27.66 3.73 -22.41
N LEU A 99 28.88 3.45 -22.87
CA LEU A 99 30.10 4.00 -22.29
C LEU A 99 30.49 5.30 -23.01
N SER A 100 31.14 6.21 -22.29
CA SER A 100 31.64 7.47 -22.85
C SER A 100 32.88 7.23 -23.71
N GLU A 101 32.96 7.89 -24.86
CA GLU A 101 34.15 7.90 -25.73
C GLU A 101 35.27 8.81 -25.19
N GLU A 102 34.92 9.77 -24.33
CA GLU A 102 35.81 10.82 -23.85
C GLU A 102 36.55 10.44 -22.55
N HIS A 103 35.98 9.49 -21.79
CA HIS A 103 36.48 9.06 -20.49
C HIS A 103 36.94 7.60 -20.54
N GLY A 104 37.94 7.25 -19.74
CA GLY A 104 38.27 5.85 -19.50
C GLY A 104 37.18 5.16 -18.68
N LEU A 105 37.28 3.83 -18.55
CA LEU A 105 36.29 3.04 -17.84
C LEU A 105 36.14 3.50 -16.38
N PRO A 106 34.92 3.76 -15.89
CA PRO A 106 34.65 4.06 -14.49
C PRO A 106 34.81 2.81 -13.63
N LEU A 107 35.93 2.67 -12.93
CA LEU A 107 36.17 1.52 -12.05
C LEU A 107 35.43 1.68 -10.72
N LYS A 108 34.36 0.90 -10.56
CA LYS A 108 33.69 0.65 -9.28
C LYS A 108 33.96 -0.79 -8.86
N ASP A 109 34.02 -1.08 -7.57
CA ASP A 109 34.29 -2.44 -7.12
C ASP A 109 33.21 -3.44 -7.55
N SER A 110 31.97 -2.98 -7.76
CA SER A 110 30.85 -3.82 -8.19
C SER A 110 30.94 -4.34 -9.63
N ILE A 111 31.88 -3.85 -10.44
CA ILE A 111 31.99 -4.20 -11.87
C ILE A 111 33.25 -5.01 -12.21
N GLN A 112 33.99 -5.43 -11.19
CA GLN A 112 35.18 -6.26 -11.31
C GLN A 112 35.00 -7.58 -10.57
N TYR A 113 35.76 -8.60 -10.97
CA TYR A 113 35.90 -9.80 -10.15
C TYR A 113 36.76 -9.49 -8.93
N GLU A 114 36.48 -10.12 -7.80
CA GLU A 114 37.24 -9.92 -6.55
C GLU A 114 38.60 -10.63 -6.55
N ILE A 115 38.86 -11.46 -7.57
CA ILE A 115 40.06 -12.29 -7.67
C ILE A 115 41.17 -11.51 -8.38
N ASP A 116 42.28 -11.28 -7.68
CA ASP A 116 43.50 -10.70 -8.27
C ASP A 116 44.20 -11.76 -9.13
N PHE A 117 44.11 -11.62 -10.46
CA PHE A 117 44.65 -12.61 -11.38
C PHE A 117 46.18 -12.63 -11.41
N THR A 118 46.85 -11.58 -10.93
CA THR A 118 48.32 -11.46 -10.95
C THR A 118 48.99 -12.42 -9.96
N GLN A 119 48.26 -12.83 -8.92
CA GLN A 119 48.75 -13.68 -7.84
C GLN A 119 48.37 -15.16 -8.00
N LEU A 120 47.51 -15.49 -8.97
CA LEU A 120 47.04 -16.86 -9.17
C LEU A 120 48.16 -17.79 -9.64
N SER A 121 48.06 -19.08 -9.34
CA SER A 121 48.84 -20.14 -9.99
C SER A 121 48.37 -20.39 -11.43
N ALA A 122 49.10 -21.15 -12.23
CA ALA A 122 48.71 -21.44 -13.62
C ALA A 122 47.34 -22.14 -13.70
N GLU A 123 47.08 -23.12 -12.83
CA GLU A 123 45.81 -23.84 -12.77
C GLU A 123 44.66 -22.95 -12.28
N GLN A 124 44.90 -22.13 -11.26
CA GLN A 124 43.90 -21.20 -10.75
C GLN A 124 43.53 -20.14 -11.78
N LEU A 125 44.52 -19.59 -12.50
CA LEU A 125 44.29 -18.66 -13.59
C LEU A 125 43.51 -19.31 -14.72
N HIS A 126 43.87 -20.56 -15.08
CA HIS A 126 43.14 -21.31 -16.10
C HIS A 126 41.67 -21.46 -15.73
N LYS A 127 41.36 -21.92 -14.52
CA LYS A 127 39.98 -22.02 -14.04
C LYS A 127 39.27 -20.67 -14.05
N HIS A 128 39.87 -19.64 -13.46
CA HIS A 128 39.27 -18.31 -13.36
C HIS A 128 38.94 -17.71 -14.72
N VAL A 129 39.89 -17.75 -15.67
CA VAL A 129 39.67 -17.28 -17.05
C VAL A 129 38.58 -18.10 -17.74
N GLY A 130 38.53 -19.41 -17.48
CA GLY A 130 37.47 -20.27 -17.97
C GLY A 130 36.08 -19.82 -17.51
N ASP A 131 35.92 -19.51 -16.22
CA ASP A 131 34.67 -19.03 -15.63
C ASP A 131 34.29 -17.64 -16.20
N VAL A 132 35.27 -16.73 -16.30
CA VAL A 132 35.06 -15.39 -16.89
C VAL A 132 34.59 -15.49 -18.35
N LEU A 133 35.20 -16.35 -19.17
CA LEU A 133 34.78 -16.50 -20.57
C LEU A 133 33.35 -17.06 -20.70
N GLU A 134 32.93 -17.97 -19.81
CA GLU A 134 31.55 -18.45 -19.78
C GLU A 134 30.56 -17.32 -19.42
N ASP A 135 30.90 -16.46 -18.46
CA ASP A 135 30.10 -15.28 -18.12
C ASP A 135 29.93 -14.35 -19.34
N TYR A 136 31.02 -14.09 -20.06
CA TYR A 136 30.98 -13.26 -21.27
C TYR A 136 30.15 -13.91 -22.38
N LEU A 137 30.26 -15.23 -22.59
CA LEU A 137 29.44 -15.95 -23.56
C LEU A 137 27.95 -15.87 -23.20
N PHE A 138 27.61 -16.12 -21.93
CA PHE A 138 26.23 -16.07 -21.47
C PHE A 138 25.65 -14.67 -21.62
N LEU A 139 26.36 -13.62 -21.17
CA LEU A 139 25.84 -12.25 -21.31
C LEU A 139 25.84 -11.74 -22.73
N ALA A 140 26.73 -12.22 -23.60
CA ALA A 140 26.66 -11.91 -25.02
C ALA A 140 25.34 -12.42 -25.62
N GLU A 141 24.86 -13.60 -25.24
CA GLU A 141 23.53 -14.10 -25.62
C GLU A 141 22.40 -13.25 -25.02
N ILE A 142 22.47 -12.93 -23.72
CA ILE A 142 21.47 -12.05 -23.07
C ILE A 142 21.39 -10.68 -23.76
N SER A 143 22.53 -10.12 -24.21
CA SER A 143 22.61 -8.79 -24.81
C SER A 143 21.88 -8.63 -26.14
N LYS A 144 21.57 -9.75 -26.83
CA LYS A 144 20.81 -9.75 -28.09
C LYS A 144 19.40 -9.18 -27.91
N HIS A 145 18.90 -9.17 -26.68
CA HIS A 145 17.61 -8.59 -26.34
C HIS A 145 17.74 -7.49 -25.30
N THR A 146 16.74 -6.61 -25.26
CA THR A 146 16.72 -5.48 -24.31
C THR A 146 16.37 -5.94 -22.90
N ARG A 147 16.72 -5.15 -21.88
CA ARG A 147 16.30 -5.39 -20.50
C ARG A 147 14.77 -5.56 -20.36
N GLY A 148 14.00 -4.76 -21.11
CA GLY A 148 12.55 -4.82 -21.11
C GLY A 148 12.00 -6.13 -21.67
N TYR A 149 12.65 -6.69 -22.71
CA TYR A 149 12.32 -8.00 -23.24
C TYR A 149 12.46 -9.08 -22.17
N TRP A 150 13.62 -9.13 -21.49
CA TRP A 150 13.87 -10.14 -20.46
C TRP A 150 12.91 -10.04 -19.29
N LEU A 151 12.61 -8.83 -18.81
CA LEU A 151 11.61 -8.65 -17.76
C LEU A 151 10.20 -9.12 -18.17
N SER A 152 9.81 -8.91 -19.42
CA SER A 152 8.54 -9.44 -19.96
C SER A 152 8.57 -10.96 -19.97
N LYS A 153 9.65 -11.55 -20.49
CA LYS A 153 9.87 -13.00 -20.56
C LYS A 153 9.80 -13.67 -19.19
N ILE A 154 10.48 -13.09 -18.20
CA ILE A 154 10.47 -13.53 -16.80
C ILE A 154 9.04 -13.47 -16.23
N TYR A 155 8.32 -12.38 -16.49
CA TYR A 155 6.94 -12.22 -16.03
C TYR A 155 5.99 -13.24 -16.68
N ASP A 156 6.14 -13.51 -17.97
CA ASP A 156 5.33 -14.51 -18.68
C ASP A 156 5.60 -15.92 -18.15
N ALA A 157 6.86 -16.24 -17.83
CA ALA A 157 7.23 -17.49 -17.17
C ALA A 157 6.66 -17.56 -15.74
N PHE A 158 6.67 -16.46 -14.98
CA PHE A 158 6.03 -16.35 -13.67
C PHE A 158 4.52 -16.65 -13.74
N GLN A 159 3.79 -16.07 -14.70
CA GLN A 159 2.35 -16.34 -14.85
C GLN A 159 2.06 -17.81 -15.22
N ARG A 160 2.99 -18.46 -15.93
CA ARG A 160 2.89 -19.88 -16.27
C ARG A 160 3.28 -20.80 -15.10
N HIS A 161 3.89 -20.28 -14.04
CA HIS A 161 4.33 -21.10 -12.91
C HIS A 161 3.13 -21.85 -12.29
N PRO A 162 3.23 -23.17 -12.04
CA PRO A 162 2.08 -23.96 -11.58
C PRO A 162 1.44 -23.46 -10.28
N LEU A 163 2.23 -22.93 -9.34
CA LEU A 163 1.71 -22.34 -8.11
C LEU A 163 0.90 -21.05 -8.38
N VAL A 164 1.33 -20.23 -9.33
CA VAL A 164 0.64 -18.99 -9.73
C VAL A 164 -0.65 -19.34 -10.48
N GLN A 165 -0.62 -20.35 -11.35
CA GLN A 165 -1.84 -20.87 -11.99
C GLN A 165 -2.83 -21.44 -10.97
N LEU A 166 -2.32 -22.13 -9.93
CA LEU A 166 -3.16 -22.62 -8.84
C LEU A 166 -3.80 -21.47 -8.07
N TYR A 167 -3.03 -20.41 -7.76
CA TYR A 167 -3.55 -19.19 -7.15
C TYR A 167 -4.73 -18.64 -7.95
N HIS A 168 -4.54 -18.37 -9.25
CA HIS A 168 -5.60 -17.83 -10.12
C HIS A 168 -6.84 -18.72 -10.20
N LYS A 169 -6.67 -20.05 -10.24
CA LYS A 169 -7.78 -21.01 -10.25
C LYS A 169 -8.53 -21.06 -8.91
N LYS A 170 -7.87 -20.73 -7.81
CA LYS A 170 -8.38 -20.85 -6.44
C LYS A 170 -8.53 -19.51 -5.73
N THR A 171 -8.43 -18.38 -6.44
CA THR A 171 -8.61 -17.03 -5.91
C THR A 171 -9.86 -16.89 -5.04
N PRO A 172 -11.06 -17.38 -5.44
CA PRO A 172 -12.25 -17.25 -4.58
C PRO A 172 -12.11 -17.95 -3.22
N VAL A 173 -11.37 -19.06 -3.15
CA VAL A 173 -11.15 -19.80 -1.90
C VAL A 173 -10.06 -19.12 -1.08
N ILE A 174 -8.96 -18.73 -1.72
CA ILE A 174 -7.83 -18.03 -1.08
C ILE A 174 -8.31 -16.74 -0.42
N ASP A 175 -9.03 -15.90 -1.16
CA ASP A 175 -9.56 -14.63 -0.66
C ASP A 175 -10.58 -14.86 0.46
N ALA A 176 -11.42 -15.90 0.32
CA ALA A 176 -12.39 -16.25 1.35
C ALA A 176 -11.73 -16.73 2.65
N VAL A 177 -10.65 -17.52 2.56
CA VAL A 177 -9.86 -17.93 3.73
C VAL A 177 -9.26 -16.71 4.43
N GLU A 178 -8.60 -15.81 3.70
CA GLU A 178 -7.98 -14.61 4.29
C GLU A 178 -9.01 -13.70 4.94
N THR A 179 -10.13 -13.46 4.25
CA THR A 179 -11.22 -12.62 4.74
C THR A 179 -11.86 -13.23 5.99
N MET A 180 -12.17 -14.53 5.97
CA MET A 180 -12.76 -15.20 7.13
C MET A 180 -11.80 -15.26 8.31
N ASN A 181 -10.50 -15.45 8.09
CA ASN A 181 -9.52 -15.50 9.18
C ASN A 181 -9.54 -14.23 10.05
N GLN A 182 -9.84 -13.08 9.43
CA GLN A 182 -9.95 -11.77 10.06
C GLN A 182 -11.39 -11.41 10.48
N SER A 183 -12.38 -12.21 10.10
CA SER A 183 -13.79 -11.90 10.31
C SER A 183 -14.22 -12.03 11.77
N SER A 184 -15.05 -11.09 12.19
CA SER A 184 -15.72 -11.03 13.50
C SER A 184 -16.65 -12.25 13.70
N LEU A 185 -17.24 -12.77 12.60
CA LEU A 185 -18.15 -13.92 12.60
C LEU A 185 -17.54 -15.19 13.23
N LEU A 186 -16.21 -15.34 13.20
CA LEU A 186 -15.54 -16.47 13.81
C LEU A 186 -15.77 -16.59 15.32
N SER A 187 -16.02 -15.47 16.02
CA SER A 187 -16.30 -15.49 17.46
C SER A 187 -17.73 -15.93 17.82
N VAL A 188 -18.62 -16.06 16.83
CA VAL A 188 -20.02 -16.49 17.02
C VAL A 188 -20.17 -18.00 16.90
N LEU A 189 -19.17 -18.67 16.31
CA LEU A 189 -19.19 -20.11 16.11
C LEU A 189 -19.07 -20.84 17.45
N LYS A 190 -19.88 -21.89 17.62
CA LYS A 190 -20.09 -22.63 18.88
C LYS A 190 -18.84 -23.33 19.41
N TYR A 191 -17.92 -23.77 18.53
CA TYR A 191 -16.76 -24.58 18.89
C TYR A 191 -15.46 -23.79 18.68
N PRO A 192 -14.99 -23.02 19.70
CA PRO A 192 -13.81 -22.16 19.56
C PRO A 192 -12.53 -22.96 19.32
N GLU A 193 -12.45 -24.21 19.78
CA GLU A 193 -11.30 -25.09 19.54
C GLU A 193 -11.15 -25.46 18.06
N ASP A 194 -12.26 -25.80 17.39
CA ASP A 194 -12.25 -26.10 15.95
C ASP A 194 -11.88 -24.88 15.12
N VAL A 195 -12.37 -23.70 15.53
CA VAL A 195 -12.01 -22.42 14.90
C VAL A 195 -10.54 -22.10 15.10
N ALA A 196 -10.01 -22.28 16.32
CA ALA A 196 -8.60 -22.05 16.63
C ALA A 196 -7.70 -23.01 15.84
N TYR A 197 -8.07 -24.29 15.77
CA TYR A 197 -7.37 -25.29 14.97
C TYR A 197 -7.39 -24.94 13.48
N TRP A 198 -8.53 -24.49 12.96
CA TRP A 198 -8.65 -24.02 11.58
C TRP A 198 -7.73 -22.82 11.31
N ARG A 199 -7.76 -21.78 12.17
CA ARG A 199 -6.88 -20.60 12.06
C ARG A 199 -5.41 -20.96 12.05
N HIS A 200 -4.98 -21.81 12.99
CA HIS A 200 -3.59 -22.28 13.02
C HIS A 200 -3.19 -22.98 11.72
N ARG A 201 -4.10 -23.75 11.10
CA ARG A 201 -3.84 -24.38 9.82
C ARG A 201 -3.82 -23.40 8.66
N VAL A 202 -4.64 -22.34 8.68
CA VAL A 202 -4.66 -21.30 7.65
C VAL A 202 -3.25 -20.73 7.45
N ASP A 203 -2.50 -20.44 8.51
CA ASP A 203 -1.14 -19.90 8.38
C ASP A 203 -0.16 -20.83 7.64
N ILE A 204 -0.34 -22.13 7.79
CA ILE A 204 0.48 -23.14 7.10
C ILE A 204 0.02 -23.32 5.65
N VAL A 205 -1.29 -23.32 5.42
CA VAL A 205 -1.89 -23.56 4.10
C VAL A 205 -1.70 -22.34 3.18
N MET A 206 -1.76 -21.13 3.73
CA MET A 206 -1.69 -19.88 2.98
C MET A 206 -0.27 -19.40 2.70
N ARG A 207 0.75 -19.93 3.40
CA ARG A 207 2.15 -19.55 3.21
C ARG A 207 2.63 -19.53 1.74
N PRO A 208 2.35 -20.56 0.90
CA PRO A 208 2.78 -20.54 -0.50
C PRO A 208 2.15 -19.44 -1.34
N PHE A 209 0.98 -18.93 -0.94
CA PHE A 209 0.26 -17.89 -1.65
C PHE A 209 0.62 -16.50 -1.13
N ARG A 210 0.86 -16.37 0.19
CA ARG A 210 1.32 -15.15 0.85
C ARG A 210 2.76 -14.79 0.47
N SER A 211 3.59 -15.75 0.06
CA SER A 211 4.94 -15.50 -0.45
C SER A 211 4.97 -14.87 -1.85
N LEU A 212 3.84 -14.88 -2.57
CA LEU A 212 3.72 -14.31 -3.91
C LEU A 212 3.26 -12.85 -3.80
N PRO A 213 3.95 -11.90 -4.44
CA PRO A 213 3.59 -10.49 -4.32
C PRO A 213 2.30 -10.17 -5.11
N GLU A 214 1.31 -9.56 -4.42
CA GLU A 214 -0.01 -9.24 -4.99
C GLU A 214 0.08 -8.45 -6.31
N LYS A 215 1.01 -7.50 -6.41
CA LYS A 215 1.22 -6.69 -7.61
C LYS A 215 1.62 -7.53 -8.84
N TRP A 216 2.21 -8.70 -8.65
CA TRP A 216 2.57 -9.62 -9.74
C TRP A 216 1.43 -10.59 -10.09
N LEU A 217 0.49 -10.81 -9.18
CA LEU A 217 -0.62 -11.75 -9.35
C LEU A 217 -1.82 -11.14 -10.08
N ARG A 218 -1.75 -9.88 -10.53
CA ARG A 218 -2.92 -9.22 -11.16
C ARG A 218 -3.19 -9.77 -12.56
N PRO A 219 -4.32 -10.45 -12.79
CA PRO A 219 -4.64 -10.98 -14.11
C PRO A 219 -4.85 -9.85 -15.12
N GLY A 220 -4.33 -10.03 -16.33
CA GLY A 220 -4.48 -9.06 -17.42
C GLY A 220 -3.48 -7.89 -17.42
N GLN A 221 -2.55 -7.83 -16.47
CA GLN A 221 -1.42 -6.90 -16.57
C GLN A 221 -0.36 -7.43 -17.55
N VAL A 222 0.16 -6.52 -18.39
CA VAL A 222 1.19 -6.81 -19.40
C VAL A 222 2.59 -6.84 -18.77
N LYS A 223 2.74 -6.37 -17.53
CA LYS A 223 4.04 -6.24 -16.86
C LYS A 223 3.93 -6.61 -15.39
N SER A 224 5.07 -6.96 -14.80
CA SER A 224 5.24 -7.09 -13.36
C SER A 224 5.02 -5.75 -12.64
N CYS A 225 5.26 -5.69 -11.32
CA CYS A 225 5.11 -4.45 -10.55
C CYS A 225 5.87 -3.25 -11.19
N GLY A 226 5.52 -2.01 -10.85
CA GLY A 226 6.15 -0.82 -11.45
C GLY A 226 7.56 -0.47 -10.96
N HIS A 227 8.05 -1.14 -9.93
CA HIS A 227 9.30 -0.82 -9.22
C HIS A 227 10.57 -1.07 -10.06
N GLU A 228 11.73 -0.64 -9.60
CA GLU A 228 13.00 -1.05 -10.20
C GLU A 228 13.31 -2.53 -9.88
N LYS A 229 14.02 -3.22 -10.78
CA LYS A 229 14.44 -4.63 -10.60
C LYS A 229 15.93 -4.75 -10.77
N SER A 230 16.62 -5.38 -9.83
CA SER A 230 17.98 -5.83 -10.03
C SER A 230 17.96 -7.18 -10.76
N LEU A 231 18.79 -7.29 -11.80
CA LEU A 231 19.02 -8.54 -12.51
C LEU A 231 20.48 -8.95 -12.27
N HIS A 232 20.67 -10.14 -11.74
CA HIS A 232 21.96 -10.79 -11.58
C HIS A 232 22.00 -12.04 -12.46
N PHE A 233 23.16 -12.38 -12.97
CA PHE A 233 23.30 -13.43 -13.97
C PHE A 233 24.23 -14.52 -13.46
N ASP A 234 23.82 -15.77 -13.63
CA ASP A 234 24.63 -16.94 -13.30
C ASP A 234 24.80 -17.78 -14.56
N SER A 235 26.01 -17.73 -15.14
CA SER A 235 26.34 -18.43 -16.38
C SER A 235 26.43 -19.94 -16.21
N TYR A 236 26.81 -20.42 -15.02
CA TYR A 236 26.98 -21.84 -14.74
C TYR A 236 25.63 -22.56 -14.74
N HIS A 237 24.62 -21.97 -14.13
CA HIS A 237 23.25 -22.49 -14.16
C HIS A 237 22.40 -21.92 -15.30
N ARG A 238 22.95 -21.01 -16.13
CA ARG A 238 22.21 -20.30 -17.19
C ARG A 238 20.94 -19.62 -16.67
N THR A 239 21.02 -18.98 -15.50
CA THR A 239 19.88 -18.33 -14.84
C THR A 239 20.00 -16.81 -14.75
N ILE A 240 18.85 -16.14 -14.77
CA ILE A 240 18.71 -14.73 -14.45
C ILE A 240 18.00 -14.62 -13.10
N HIS A 241 18.71 -14.17 -12.08
CA HIS A 241 18.16 -13.84 -10.78
C HIS A 241 17.52 -12.46 -10.84
N CYS A 242 16.20 -12.41 -10.66
CA CYS A 242 15.40 -11.19 -10.68
C CYS A 242 14.94 -10.86 -9.26
N GLN A 243 15.36 -9.70 -8.76
CA GLN A 243 15.00 -9.22 -7.43
C GLN A 243 14.30 -7.86 -7.50
N CYS A 244 13.28 -7.70 -6.67
CA CYS A 244 12.55 -6.45 -6.49
C CYS A 244 12.55 -6.09 -5.00
N GLU A 245 13.40 -5.13 -4.61
CA GLU A 245 13.56 -4.72 -3.21
C GLU A 245 12.24 -4.18 -2.61
N GLU A 246 11.49 -3.38 -3.35
CA GLU A 246 10.21 -2.83 -2.89
C GLU A 246 9.10 -3.88 -2.68
N CYS A 247 9.21 -5.04 -3.34
CA CYS A 247 8.26 -6.14 -3.15
C CYS A 247 8.78 -7.22 -2.19
N ASP A 248 10.04 -7.09 -1.73
CA ASP A 248 10.78 -8.15 -1.04
C ASP A 248 10.64 -9.52 -1.72
N PHE A 249 10.79 -9.53 -3.05
CA PHE A 249 10.54 -10.72 -3.86
C PHE A 249 11.69 -11.02 -4.79
N CYS A 250 12.02 -12.31 -4.87
CA CYS A 250 13.16 -12.87 -5.59
C CYS A 250 12.73 -14.14 -6.32
N MET A 251 13.18 -14.28 -7.58
CA MET A 251 13.01 -15.51 -8.36
C MET A 251 14.19 -15.73 -9.31
N PHE A 252 14.36 -16.98 -9.72
CA PHE A 252 15.36 -17.39 -10.70
C PHE A 252 14.66 -17.77 -11.99
N TYR A 253 15.04 -17.15 -13.09
CA TYR A 253 14.55 -17.50 -14.42
C TYR A 253 15.59 -18.36 -15.14
N HIS A 254 15.21 -19.56 -15.53
CA HIS A 254 16.06 -20.51 -16.24
C HIS A 254 15.94 -20.27 -17.74
N VAL A 255 17.03 -19.82 -18.37
CA VAL A 255 16.99 -19.26 -19.73
C VAL A 255 16.65 -20.33 -20.77
N GLU A 256 17.16 -21.54 -20.60
CA GLU A 256 17.00 -22.65 -21.54
C GLU A 256 15.62 -23.31 -21.43
N GLU A 257 15.15 -23.53 -20.20
CA GLU A 257 13.87 -24.17 -19.89
C GLU A 257 12.67 -23.23 -20.00
N ASP A 258 12.92 -21.91 -20.06
CA ASP A 258 11.87 -20.88 -20.11
C ASP A 258 10.89 -20.99 -18.93
N CYS A 259 11.43 -21.22 -17.74
CA CYS A 259 10.66 -21.37 -16.51
C CYS A 259 11.25 -20.53 -15.38
N VAL A 260 10.47 -20.34 -14.31
CA VAL A 260 10.95 -19.69 -13.08
C VAL A 260 10.93 -20.69 -11.93
N SER A 261 11.87 -20.51 -11.00
CA SER A 261 11.85 -21.11 -9.67
C SER A 261 11.93 -20.03 -8.60
N PHE A 262 11.37 -20.32 -7.44
CA PHE A 262 11.39 -19.42 -6.27
C PHE A 262 12.53 -19.80 -5.31
N VAL A 263 12.85 -18.89 -4.39
CA VAL A 263 13.81 -19.14 -3.31
C VAL A 263 13.33 -20.29 -2.41
N GLU A 264 12.04 -20.29 -2.10
CA GLU A 264 11.36 -21.38 -1.40
C GLU A 264 10.39 -22.06 -2.38
N GLU A 265 10.68 -23.30 -2.74
CA GLU A 265 9.82 -24.11 -3.59
C GLU A 265 8.74 -24.83 -2.78
N PHE A 266 7.51 -24.73 -3.25
CA PHE A 266 6.35 -25.34 -2.60
C PHE A 266 5.78 -26.47 -3.45
N ASP A 267 5.48 -27.60 -2.80
CA ASP A 267 4.76 -28.69 -3.45
C ASP A 267 3.33 -28.23 -3.83
N VAL A 268 3.12 -28.05 -5.12
CA VAL A 268 1.88 -27.56 -5.72
C VAL A 268 0.73 -28.53 -5.49
N GLU A 269 0.99 -29.83 -5.55
CA GLU A 269 0.01 -30.88 -5.33
C GLU A 269 -0.45 -30.93 -3.88
N ARG A 270 0.50 -30.80 -2.96
CA ARG A 270 0.20 -30.68 -1.53
C ARG A 270 -0.56 -29.39 -1.22
N SER A 271 -0.18 -28.27 -1.83
CA SER A 271 -0.85 -26.97 -1.65
C SER A 271 -2.30 -27.02 -2.16
N ARG A 272 -2.53 -27.64 -3.32
CA ARG A 272 -3.86 -27.91 -3.87
C ARG A 272 -4.73 -28.74 -2.92
N LYS A 273 -4.21 -29.86 -2.41
CA LYS A 273 -4.92 -30.72 -1.45
C LYS A 273 -5.25 -29.95 -0.17
N ARG A 274 -4.28 -29.19 0.36
CA ARG A 274 -4.44 -28.39 1.57
C ARG A 274 -5.54 -27.32 1.43
N LEU A 275 -5.63 -26.65 0.28
CA LEU A 275 -6.72 -25.69 0.01
C LEU A 275 -8.10 -26.37 0.03
N VAL A 276 -8.23 -27.54 -0.58
CA VAL A 276 -9.49 -28.29 -0.55
C VAL A 276 -9.83 -28.71 0.88
N THR A 277 -8.85 -29.21 1.63
CA THR A 277 -9.08 -29.61 3.02
C THR A 277 -9.45 -28.44 3.91
N ILE A 278 -8.80 -27.28 3.79
CA ILE A 278 -9.08 -26.12 4.67
C ILE A 278 -10.48 -25.55 4.40
N GLU A 279 -10.91 -25.56 3.13
CA GLU A 279 -12.27 -25.21 2.72
C GLU A 279 -13.30 -26.19 3.28
N GLN A 280 -13.09 -27.50 3.10
CA GLN A 280 -13.97 -28.54 3.64
C GLN A 280 -14.08 -28.48 5.17
N GLN A 281 -12.97 -28.24 5.86
CA GLN A 281 -12.95 -28.09 7.31
C GLN A 281 -13.78 -26.89 7.76
N PHE A 282 -13.60 -25.73 7.12
CA PHE A 282 -14.42 -24.57 7.44
C PHE A 282 -15.90 -24.84 7.19
N ASN A 283 -16.24 -25.43 6.04
CA ASN A 283 -17.62 -25.74 5.68
C ASN A 283 -18.25 -26.70 6.68
N SER A 284 -17.50 -27.69 7.18
CA SER A 284 -17.98 -28.59 8.24
C SER A 284 -18.24 -27.84 9.54
N ILE A 285 -17.35 -26.93 9.96
CA ILE A 285 -17.55 -26.08 11.14
C ILE A 285 -18.81 -25.23 10.95
N ALA A 286 -18.97 -24.58 9.78
CA ALA A 286 -20.14 -23.75 9.48
C ALA A 286 -21.45 -24.56 9.51
N GLN A 287 -21.45 -25.76 8.93
CA GLN A 287 -22.62 -26.65 8.92
C GLN A 287 -23.01 -27.13 10.32
N GLN A 288 -22.05 -27.35 11.22
CA GLN A 288 -22.37 -27.66 12.62
C GLN A 288 -23.01 -26.47 13.38
N ASN A 289 -22.99 -25.28 12.79
CA ASN A 289 -23.56 -24.05 13.33
C ASN A 289 -24.85 -23.64 12.59
N GLU A 290 -25.76 -24.59 12.34
CA GLU A 290 -27.02 -24.37 11.61
C GLU A 290 -27.82 -23.16 12.12
N LYS A 291 -27.88 -22.98 13.44
CA LYS A 291 -28.56 -21.84 14.07
C LYS A 291 -28.01 -20.49 13.59
N LEU A 292 -26.68 -20.36 13.44
CA LEU A 292 -26.07 -19.12 12.95
C LEU A 292 -26.48 -18.85 11.50
N LEU A 293 -26.48 -19.89 10.66
CA LEU A 293 -26.89 -19.79 9.25
C LEU A 293 -28.36 -19.37 9.14
N GLU A 294 -29.23 -19.92 10.00
CA GLU A 294 -30.64 -19.53 10.09
C GLU A 294 -30.79 -18.06 10.52
N GLN A 295 -30.07 -17.65 11.57
CA GLN A 295 -30.08 -16.27 12.07
C GLN A 295 -29.61 -15.27 11.00
N LEU A 296 -28.56 -15.61 10.23
CA LEU A 296 -28.13 -14.81 9.08
C LEU A 296 -29.22 -14.72 8.00
N GLY A 297 -29.95 -15.80 7.76
CA GLY A 297 -31.12 -15.83 6.89
C GLY A 297 -32.25 -14.91 7.37
N GLN A 298 -32.52 -14.92 8.67
CA GLN A 298 -33.52 -14.05 9.33
C GLN A 298 -33.11 -12.57 9.26
N LEU A 299 -31.86 -12.23 9.59
CA LEU A 299 -31.32 -10.87 9.48
C LEU A 299 -31.43 -10.33 8.04
N ARG A 300 -31.13 -11.18 7.04
CA ARG A 300 -31.33 -10.84 5.63
C ARG A 300 -32.81 -10.58 5.30
N GLY A 301 -33.72 -11.39 5.85
CA GLY A 301 -35.17 -11.19 5.73
C GLY A 301 -35.60 -9.84 6.27
N LEU A 302 -35.18 -9.50 7.49
CA LEU A 302 -35.43 -8.21 8.13
C LEU A 302 -34.89 -7.03 7.31
N LYS A 303 -33.64 -7.12 6.84
CA LYS A 303 -33.05 -6.08 5.99
C LYS A 303 -33.85 -5.86 4.70
N LYS A 304 -34.37 -6.94 4.09
CA LYS A 304 -35.23 -6.85 2.91
C LYS A 304 -36.59 -6.20 3.23
N GLN A 305 -37.16 -6.45 4.39
CA GLN A 305 -38.42 -5.84 4.85
C GLN A 305 -38.26 -4.34 5.18
N LEU A 306 -37.09 -3.93 5.67
CA LEU A 306 -36.78 -2.51 5.97
C LEU A 306 -36.45 -1.69 4.72
N ALA A 307 -35.96 -2.33 3.65
CA ALA A 307 -35.50 -1.64 2.44
C ALA A 307 -36.52 -0.67 1.81
N PRO A 308 -37.83 -0.98 1.73
CA PRO A 308 -38.83 -0.03 1.22
C PRO A 308 -38.99 1.24 2.06
N ALA A 309 -38.77 1.15 3.38
CA ALA A 309 -38.90 2.26 4.32
C ALA A 309 -37.56 2.97 4.61
N ARG A 310 -36.50 2.64 3.86
CA ARG A 310 -35.13 3.13 4.08
C ARG A 310 -35.05 4.65 4.21
N LYS A 311 -35.71 5.38 3.30
CA LYS A 311 -35.69 6.85 3.29
C LYS A 311 -36.27 7.43 4.58
N THR A 312 -37.44 6.94 4.99
CA THR A 312 -38.11 7.37 6.22
C THR A 312 -37.28 7.02 7.46
N LEU A 313 -36.64 5.85 7.48
CA LEU A 313 -35.78 5.42 8.57
C LEU A 313 -34.48 6.24 8.66
N ASP A 314 -33.87 6.58 7.52
CA ASP A 314 -32.70 7.48 7.47
C ASP A 314 -33.09 8.88 8.00
N GLU A 315 -34.25 9.40 7.62
CA GLU A 315 -34.81 10.66 8.15
C GLU A 315 -35.07 10.57 9.65
N SER A 316 -35.69 9.49 10.14
CA SER A 316 -35.91 9.27 11.58
C SER A 316 -34.60 9.21 12.37
N LEU A 317 -33.55 8.58 11.83
CA LEU A 317 -32.24 8.55 12.49
C LEU A 317 -31.65 9.97 12.59
N GLN A 318 -31.73 10.76 11.52
CA GLN A 318 -31.24 12.14 11.53
C GLN A 318 -31.98 13.00 12.56
N VAL A 319 -33.31 12.89 12.62
CA VAL A 319 -34.12 13.63 13.60
C VAL A 319 -33.79 13.18 15.02
N ALA A 320 -33.67 11.88 15.28
CA ALA A 320 -33.32 11.36 16.60
C ALA A 320 -31.92 11.78 17.06
N GLN A 321 -30.95 11.82 16.14
CA GLN A 321 -29.60 12.34 16.41
C GLN A 321 -29.65 13.84 16.73
N LEU A 322 -30.45 14.61 15.98
CA LEU A 322 -30.64 16.02 16.23
C LEU A 322 -31.25 16.27 17.63
N ILE A 323 -32.30 15.54 18.01
CA ILE A 323 -32.90 15.61 19.36
C ILE A 323 -31.86 15.29 20.44
N SER A 324 -31.09 14.22 20.26
CA SER A 324 -30.05 13.81 21.22
C SER A 324 -29.00 14.92 21.42
N ARG A 325 -28.66 15.63 20.34
CA ARG A 325 -27.76 16.80 20.38
C ARG A 325 -28.39 17.98 21.14
N TYR A 326 -29.62 18.37 20.83
CA TYR A 326 -30.33 19.43 21.56
C TYR A 326 -30.44 19.14 23.07
N GLN A 327 -30.64 17.88 23.43
CA GLN A 327 -30.75 17.44 24.83
C GLN A 327 -29.41 17.14 25.51
N GLN A 328 -28.29 17.16 24.77
CA GLN A 328 -26.97 16.73 25.24
C GLN A 328 -26.99 15.34 25.90
N ALA A 329 -27.78 14.43 25.35
CA ALA A 329 -27.96 13.06 25.83
C ALA A 329 -27.23 12.05 24.92
N ASP A 330 -26.85 10.90 25.47
CA ASP A 330 -26.31 9.80 24.68
C ASP A 330 -27.37 9.29 23.69
N GLU A 331 -26.95 9.02 22.44
CA GLU A 331 -27.82 8.44 21.41
C GLU A 331 -28.31 7.06 21.88
N SER A 332 -29.58 7.00 22.32
CA SER A 332 -30.23 5.76 22.72
C SER A 332 -31.51 5.56 21.93
N PHE A 333 -31.47 4.64 20.97
CA PHE A 333 -32.64 4.23 20.18
C PHE A 333 -33.48 3.14 20.86
N GLY A 334 -33.21 2.83 22.14
CA GLY A 334 -33.89 1.73 22.85
C GLY A 334 -35.40 1.90 22.97
N GLU A 335 -35.91 3.14 22.92
CA GLU A 335 -37.35 3.46 22.91
C GLU A 335 -38.00 3.21 21.54
N TYR A 336 -37.20 3.09 20.48
CA TYR A 336 -37.64 2.90 19.10
C TYR A 336 -37.03 1.62 18.49
N PRO A 337 -37.59 0.43 18.76
CA PRO A 337 -36.98 -0.85 18.36
C PRO A 337 -36.70 -0.99 16.85
N LEU A 338 -37.56 -0.44 15.99
CA LEU A 338 -37.36 -0.44 14.54
C LEU A 338 -36.17 0.43 14.12
N LEU A 339 -35.94 1.54 14.82
CA LEU A 339 -34.86 2.48 14.55
C LEU A 339 -33.52 1.92 15.03
N ASP A 340 -33.47 1.33 16.24
CA ASP A 340 -32.29 0.60 16.76
C ASP A 340 -31.89 -0.55 15.83
N MET A 341 -32.87 -1.32 15.36
CA MET A 341 -32.63 -2.39 14.40
C MET A 341 -32.06 -1.85 13.08
N TYR A 342 -32.64 -0.79 12.53
CA TYR A 342 -32.17 -0.22 11.26
C TYR A 342 -30.76 0.36 11.37
N ASP A 343 -30.45 1.11 12.44
CA ASP A 343 -29.12 1.65 12.69
C ASP A 343 -28.05 0.54 12.72
N LYS A 344 -28.35 -0.57 13.38
CA LYS A 344 -27.45 -1.71 13.49
C LYS A 344 -27.33 -2.54 12.20
N LEU A 345 -28.32 -2.52 11.32
CA LEU A 345 -28.35 -3.32 10.08
C LEU A 345 -28.03 -2.55 8.80
N ARG A 346 -28.05 -1.21 8.80
CA ARG A 346 -27.85 -0.41 7.57
C ARG A 346 -26.50 -0.70 6.92
N GLU A 347 -25.43 -0.74 7.72
CA GLU A 347 -24.04 -1.00 7.27
C GLU A 347 -23.74 -2.49 7.06
N ALA A 348 -24.52 -3.40 7.65
CA ALA A 348 -24.30 -4.84 7.54
C ALA A 348 -24.53 -5.34 6.11
N HIS A 349 -23.54 -5.98 5.48
CA HIS A 349 -23.72 -6.62 4.18
C HIS A 349 -23.92 -8.13 4.33
N ILE A 350 -25.09 -8.64 3.91
CA ILE A 350 -25.39 -10.08 3.86
C ILE A 350 -25.79 -10.43 2.42
N PRO A 351 -25.02 -11.29 1.71
CA PRO A 351 -25.27 -11.60 0.31
C PRO A 351 -26.57 -12.40 0.12
N ALA A 352 -27.30 -12.08 -0.95
CA ALA A 352 -28.63 -12.63 -1.21
C ALA A 352 -28.61 -14.12 -1.58
N ARG A 353 -27.60 -14.59 -2.31
CA ARG A 353 -27.46 -15.99 -2.74
C ARG A 353 -26.47 -16.70 -1.84
N GLN A 354 -26.87 -17.85 -1.34
CA GLN A 354 -25.96 -18.80 -0.71
C GLN A 354 -25.07 -19.43 -1.79
N SER A 355 -23.77 -19.52 -1.51
CA SER A 355 -22.82 -20.27 -2.33
C SER A 355 -22.90 -21.75 -1.98
N THR A 356 -22.41 -22.63 -2.85
CA THR A 356 -22.24 -24.05 -2.51
C THR A 356 -21.16 -24.27 -1.45
N SER A 357 -20.28 -23.29 -1.23
CA SER A 357 -19.25 -23.29 -0.20
C SER A 357 -19.59 -22.24 0.87
N GLU A 358 -19.82 -22.70 2.10
CA GLU A 358 -20.12 -21.83 3.25
C GLU A 358 -18.98 -20.86 3.52
N LEU A 359 -17.72 -21.27 3.33
CA LEU A 359 -16.54 -20.41 3.42
C LEU A 359 -16.68 -19.19 2.50
N ILE A 360 -16.98 -19.43 1.22
CA ILE A 360 -17.10 -18.36 0.22
C ILE A 360 -18.28 -17.46 0.58
N TRP A 361 -19.42 -18.04 0.97
CA TRP A 361 -20.60 -17.27 1.33
C TRP A 361 -20.39 -16.40 2.58
N LEU A 362 -19.91 -17.00 3.67
CA LEU A 362 -19.65 -16.30 4.93
C LEU A 362 -18.54 -15.25 4.79
N SER A 363 -17.53 -15.49 3.95
CA SER A 363 -16.48 -14.49 3.68
C SER A 363 -17.00 -13.20 3.05
N SER A 364 -18.13 -13.28 2.36
CA SER A 364 -18.75 -12.12 1.73
C SER A 364 -19.62 -11.32 2.71
N ILE A 365 -19.82 -11.79 3.95
CA ILE A 365 -20.61 -11.08 4.95
C ILE A 365 -19.74 -10.04 5.66
N ARG A 366 -20.24 -8.81 5.75
CA ARG A 366 -19.63 -7.73 6.53
C ARG A 366 -20.57 -7.33 7.64
N MET A 367 -20.15 -7.55 8.88
CA MET A 367 -20.87 -7.10 10.09
C MET A 367 -19.86 -6.72 11.15
N ASP A 368 -19.93 -5.46 11.58
CA ASP A 368 -19.03 -4.92 12.60
C ASP A 368 -19.54 -5.25 14.02
N ASP A 369 -20.86 -5.26 14.20
CA ASP A 369 -21.50 -5.57 15.48
C ASP A 369 -22.11 -6.98 15.48
N ILE A 370 -21.50 -7.89 16.24
CA ILE A 370 -21.97 -9.27 16.43
C ILE A 370 -23.15 -9.33 17.42
N GLN A 371 -23.32 -8.33 18.29
CA GLN A 371 -24.40 -8.35 19.29
C GLN A 371 -25.78 -8.34 18.64
N VAL A 372 -25.88 -8.02 17.35
CA VAL A 372 -27.11 -8.15 16.54
C VAL A 372 -27.72 -9.55 16.63
N PHE A 373 -26.91 -10.61 16.75
CA PHE A 373 -27.42 -11.98 16.89
C PHE A 373 -28.12 -12.25 18.23
N LYS A 374 -27.76 -11.50 19.28
CA LYS A 374 -28.45 -11.57 20.58
C LYS A 374 -29.74 -10.76 20.59
N LYS A 375 -29.80 -9.66 19.83
CA LYS A 375 -30.98 -8.81 19.68
C LYS A 375 -32.03 -9.40 18.72
N LEU A 376 -31.59 -10.23 17.77
CA LEU A 376 -32.44 -10.80 16.72
C LEU A 376 -33.76 -11.42 17.20
N PRO A 377 -33.81 -12.26 18.26
CA PRO A 377 -35.08 -12.82 18.73
C PRO A 377 -36.09 -11.73 19.11
N HIS A 378 -35.63 -10.69 19.79
CA HIS A 378 -36.46 -9.55 20.18
C HIS A 378 -36.95 -8.76 18.96
N TRP A 379 -36.08 -8.54 17.96
CA TRP A 379 -36.48 -7.86 16.73
C TRP A 379 -37.55 -8.63 15.95
N LEU A 380 -37.44 -9.96 15.86
CA LEU A 380 -38.43 -10.79 15.17
C LEU A 380 -39.83 -10.72 15.79
N GLU A 381 -39.94 -10.49 17.11
CA GLU A 381 -41.23 -10.31 17.79
C GLU A 381 -41.89 -8.95 17.49
N HIS A 382 -41.09 -7.93 17.19
CA HIS A 382 -41.53 -6.53 17.11
C HIS A 382 -41.63 -5.99 15.69
N VAL A 383 -41.20 -6.74 14.67
CA VAL A 383 -41.27 -6.31 13.27
C VAL A 383 -42.67 -6.62 12.73
N PRO A 384 -43.52 -5.61 12.44
CA PRO A 384 -44.83 -5.83 11.87
C PRO A 384 -44.74 -6.31 10.42
N GLU A 385 -45.77 -7.02 9.94
CA GLU A 385 -45.87 -7.44 8.53
C GLU A 385 -45.82 -6.26 7.54
N ASN A 386 -46.21 -5.05 7.99
CA ASN A 386 -46.11 -3.82 7.22
C ASN A 386 -45.33 -2.75 7.99
N VAL A 387 -44.10 -2.50 7.54
CA VAL A 387 -43.13 -1.60 8.18
C VAL A 387 -43.47 -0.11 7.96
N TYR A 388 -44.20 0.23 6.89
CA TYR A 388 -44.38 1.63 6.48
C TYR A 388 -45.22 2.47 7.46
N PRO A 389 -46.41 2.03 7.93
CA PRO A 389 -47.21 2.83 8.86
C PRO A 389 -46.48 3.10 10.18
N MET A 390 -45.70 2.13 10.66
CA MET A 390 -44.98 2.25 11.93
C MET A 390 -43.75 3.15 11.81
N THR A 391 -43.05 3.12 10.67
CA THR A 391 -41.91 4.02 10.42
C THR A 391 -42.33 5.47 10.22
N SER A 392 -43.44 5.71 9.51
CA SER A 392 -44.01 7.06 9.41
C SER A 392 -44.48 7.60 10.76
N HIS A 393 -45.11 6.76 11.60
CA HIS A 393 -45.53 7.16 12.93
C HIS A 393 -44.34 7.52 13.83
N VAL A 394 -43.27 6.72 13.80
CA VAL A 394 -42.02 7.03 14.54
C VAL A 394 -41.43 8.35 14.07
N LEU A 395 -41.42 8.62 12.76
CA LEU A 395 -40.95 9.90 12.23
C LEU A 395 -41.83 11.08 12.68
N GLU A 396 -43.15 10.93 12.68
CA GLU A 396 -44.08 11.96 13.19
C GLU A 396 -43.86 12.23 14.68
N GLU A 397 -43.72 11.19 15.50
CA GLU A 397 -43.45 11.33 16.93
C GLU A 397 -42.10 12.03 17.17
N LEU A 398 -41.05 11.63 16.44
CA LEU A 398 -39.74 12.26 16.52
C LEU A 398 -39.78 13.72 16.07
N ASN A 399 -40.52 14.06 15.00
CA ASN A 399 -40.68 15.45 14.59
C ASN A 399 -41.42 16.27 15.64
N SER A 400 -42.47 15.73 16.25
CA SER A 400 -43.17 16.38 17.37
C SER A 400 -42.23 16.62 18.55
N LYS A 401 -41.43 15.62 18.93
CA LYS A 401 -40.41 15.76 19.99
C LYS A 401 -39.32 16.77 19.61
N LEU A 402 -38.92 16.82 18.34
CA LEU A 402 -37.96 17.82 17.87
C LEU A 402 -38.52 19.23 18.03
N ASP A 403 -39.79 19.45 17.67
CA ASP A 403 -40.44 20.75 17.84
C ASP A 403 -40.60 21.14 19.32
N GLU A 404 -40.76 20.18 20.24
CA GLU A 404 -40.77 20.44 21.70
C GLU A 404 -39.38 20.79 22.27
N VAL A 405 -38.32 20.28 21.66
CA VAL A 405 -36.94 20.36 22.17
C VAL A 405 -36.14 21.49 21.52
N ARG A 406 -36.57 21.97 20.35
CA ARG A 406 -35.99 23.12 19.67
C ARG A 406 -36.06 24.36 20.54
N TYR A 407 -34.98 25.14 20.53
CA TYR A 407 -34.95 26.41 21.24
C TYR A 407 -35.90 27.41 20.59
N GLU A 408 -36.82 27.95 21.38
CA GLU A 408 -37.59 29.13 20.99
C GLU A 408 -36.74 30.39 21.17
N ASP A 409 -37.06 31.44 20.41
CA ASP A 409 -36.35 32.72 20.46
C ASP A 409 -36.23 33.32 21.87
N SER A 410 -37.21 33.00 22.72
CA SER A 410 -37.32 33.48 24.10
C SER A 410 -36.65 32.58 25.15
N ASP A 411 -36.15 31.41 24.76
CA ASP A 411 -35.55 30.45 25.69
C ASP A 411 -34.26 30.97 26.28
N VAL A 412 -34.13 30.90 27.61
CA VAL A 412 -32.93 31.36 28.32
C VAL A 412 -31.86 30.28 28.26
N ILE A 413 -30.82 30.51 27.45
CA ILE A 413 -29.72 29.55 27.25
C ILE A 413 -28.63 29.71 28.32
N ILE A 414 -28.26 30.95 28.66
CA ILE A 414 -27.22 31.24 29.65
C ILE A 414 -27.67 32.35 30.59
N THR A 415 -27.43 32.17 31.90
CA THR A 415 -27.59 33.23 32.89
C THR A 415 -26.26 33.57 33.57
N ILE A 416 -25.83 34.82 33.46
CA ILE A 416 -24.59 35.32 34.07
C ILE A 416 -24.93 36.38 35.11
N LYS A 417 -24.74 36.03 36.39
CA LYS A 417 -24.90 36.96 37.51
C LYS A 417 -26.25 37.71 37.47
N GLY A 418 -27.33 36.95 37.23
CA GLY A 418 -28.71 37.45 37.21
C GLY A 418 -29.14 38.07 35.89
N ARG A 419 -28.31 38.02 34.85
CA ARG A 419 -28.66 38.46 33.49
C ARG A 419 -28.79 37.26 32.58
N ALA A 420 -30.02 37.01 32.14
CA ALA A 420 -30.34 35.96 31.18
C ALA A 420 -30.01 36.44 29.76
N MET A 421 -29.56 35.52 28.91
CA MET A 421 -29.51 35.69 27.47
C MET A 421 -30.45 34.66 26.85
N THR A 422 -31.32 35.14 25.96
CA THR A 422 -32.19 34.24 25.22
C THR A 422 -31.45 33.57 24.08
N TYR A 423 -32.09 32.60 23.42
CA TYR A 423 -31.54 31.93 22.25
C TYR A 423 -31.18 32.91 21.14
N VAL A 424 -32.05 33.89 20.84
CA VAL A 424 -31.77 34.96 19.87
C VAL A 424 -30.51 35.75 20.24
N ASP A 425 -30.36 36.11 21.52
CA ASP A 425 -29.19 36.86 21.97
C ASP A 425 -27.91 36.03 21.79
N VAL A 426 -27.97 34.74 22.11
CA VAL A 426 -26.84 33.80 21.92
C VAL A 426 -26.54 33.61 20.44
N GLN A 427 -27.54 33.46 19.58
CA GLN A 427 -27.36 33.34 18.13
C GLN A 427 -26.68 34.58 17.55
N GLN A 428 -27.06 35.80 17.98
CA GLN A 428 -26.36 37.01 17.59
C GLN A 428 -24.88 37.01 18.03
N VAL A 429 -24.57 36.49 19.22
CA VAL A 429 -23.18 36.35 19.69
C VAL A 429 -22.42 35.29 18.91
N LEU A 430 -23.05 34.16 18.57
CA LEU A 430 -22.46 33.12 17.74
C LEU A 430 -22.20 33.62 16.31
N ASP A 431 -23.14 34.34 15.71
CA ASP A 431 -22.98 35.03 14.43
C ASP A 431 -21.74 35.93 14.43
N LEU A 432 -21.51 36.71 15.49
CA LEU A 432 -20.28 37.50 15.63
C LEU A 432 -19.03 36.61 15.61
N VAL A 433 -19.06 35.46 16.29
CA VAL A 433 -17.97 34.48 16.32
C VAL A 433 -17.77 33.82 14.95
N TYR A 434 -18.84 33.51 14.20
CA TYR A 434 -18.75 32.98 12.84
C TYR A 434 -17.96 33.90 11.93
N TYR A 435 -18.32 35.19 11.91
CA TYR A 435 -17.73 36.16 10.99
C TYR A 435 -16.37 36.71 11.43
N TYR A 436 -16.10 36.78 12.74
CA TYR A 436 -14.94 37.51 13.29
C TYR A 436 -14.14 36.75 14.33
N GLY A 437 -14.62 35.59 14.79
CA GLY A 437 -14.04 34.85 15.92
C GLY A 437 -12.64 34.33 15.65
N SER A 438 -12.34 33.93 14.41
CA SER A 438 -11.02 33.42 14.01
C SER A 438 -10.00 34.53 13.76
N ASP A 439 -10.48 35.71 13.37
CA ASP A 439 -9.64 36.85 12.95
C ASP A 439 -9.21 37.72 14.13
N TYR A 440 -10.03 37.75 15.19
CA TYR A 440 -9.84 38.66 16.32
C TYR A 440 -9.80 37.94 17.67
N PRO A 441 -8.90 38.36 18.57
CA PRO A 441 -8.86 37.83 19.93
C PRO A 441 -10.08 38.21 20.73
N VAL A 442 -10.43 37.35 21.70
CA VAL A 442 -11.62 37.46 22.58
C VAL A 442 -11.83 38.86 23.15
N HIS A 443 -10.75 39.54 23.58
CA HIS A 443 -10.86 40.90 24.13
C HIS A 443 -11.42 41.90 23.12
N THR A 444 -11.18 41.71 21.82
CA THR A 444 -11.72 42.55 20.75
C THR A 444 -13.20 42.25 20.55
N LEU A 445 -13.61 40.97 20.54
CA LEU A 445 -15.02 40.57 20.46
C LEU A 445 -15.84 41.09 21.65
N VAL A 446 -15.27 41.00 22.86
CA VAL A 446 -15.86 41.57 24.09
C VAL A 446 -16.06 43.08 23.97
N GLN A 447 -15.09 43.81 23.39
CA GLN A 447 -15.22 45.27 23.19
C GLN A 447 -16.27 45.64 22.14
N ILE A 448 -16.45 44.81 21.10
CA ILE A 448 -17.53 44.97 20.11
C ILE A 448 -18.88 44.81 20.79
N LEU A 449 -19.10 43.69 21.50
CA LEU A 449 -20.36 43.43 22.21
C LEU A 449 -20.67 44.49 23.28
N ALA A 450 -19.65 44.98 23.99
CA ALA A 450 -19.80 46.04 25.00
C ALA A 450 -20.03 47.45 24.39
N GLY A 451 -19.89 47.62 23.07
CA GLY A 451 -20.10 48.91 22.41
C GLY A 451 -19.01 49.95 22.69
N LYS A 452 -17.77 49.54 23.01
CA LYS A 452 -16.68 50.48 23.30
C LYS A 452 -16.00 50.95 22.02
N ALA A 453 -16.29 52.19 21.58
CA ALA A 453 -15.68 52.77 20.39
C ALA A 453 -14.20 53.18 20.62
N THR A 454 -13.28 52.21 20.66
CA THR A 454 -11.83 52.47 20.69
C THR A 454 -11.32 52.86 19.29
N ASN A 455 -10.20 53.59 19.21
CA ASN A 455 -9.59 53.93 17.93
C ASN A 455 -9.27 52.69 17.08
N LYS A 456 -8.89 51.57 17.72
CA LYS A 456 -8.63 50.29 17.04
C LYS A 456 -9.90 49.75 16.36
N LEU A 457 -11.05 49.73 17.03
CA LEU A 457 -12.32 49.27 16.46
C LEU A 457 -12.86 50.23 15.37
N ARG A 458 -12.55 51.54 15.48
CA ARG A 458 -12.88 52.52 14.43
C ARG A 458 -12.07 52.29 13.16
N THR A 459 -10.75 52.12 13.26
CA THR A 459 -9.88 51.84 12.12
C THR A 459 -10.26 50.54 11.41
N LEU A 460 -10.69 49.53 12.16
CA LEU A 460 -11.13 48.24 11.62
C LEU A 460 -12.62 48.21 11.19
N LYS A 461 -13.34 49.34 11.30
CA LYS A 461 -14.78 49.46 11.01
C LYS A 461 -15.71 48.49 11.78
N LEU A 462 -15.21 47.86 12.84
CA LEU A 462 -15.97 46.90 13.65
C LEU A 462 -17.10 47.57 14.46
N HIS A 463 -17.00 48.88 14.69
CA HIS A 463 -18.06 49.70 15.30
C HIS A 463 -19.29 49.93 14.40
N GLU A 464 -19.19 49.65 13.09
CA GLU A 464 -20.31 49.76 12.14
C GLU A 464 -21.09 48.44 12.01
N THR A 465 -20.65 47.38 12.70
CA THR A 465 -21.27 46.06 12.62
C THR A 465 -22.55 45.98 13.43
N ARG A 466 -23.49 45.11 13.01
CA ARG A 466 -24.79 44.91 13.69
C ARG A 466 -24.67 44.43 15.14
N TRP A 467 -23.56 43.82 15.53
CA TRP A 467 -23.32 43.29 16.87
C TRP A 467 -22.66 44.31 17.81
N PHE A 468 -22.29 45.49 17.32
CA PHE A 468 -21.67 46.51 18.13
C PHE A 468 -22.65 47.05 19.19
N GLY A 469 -22.29 46.91 20.46
CA GLY A 469 -23.13 47.35 21.58
C GLY A 469 -24.31 46.43 21.90
N LEU A 470 -24.37 45.23 21.32
CA LEU A 470 -25.42 44.22 21.60
C LEU A 470 -25.59 43.95 23.10
N LEU A 471 -24.48 43.97 23.86
CA LEU A 471 -24.45 43.80 25.31
C LEU A 471 -23.90 45.06 26.00
N SER A 472 -24.22 46.25 25.48
CA SER A 472 -23.73 47.54 26.01
C SER A 472 -24.07 47.77 27.48
N ASP A 473 -25.20 47.23 27.95
CA ASP A 473 -25.60 47.30 29.36
C ASP A 473 -24.80 46.35 30.27
N TRP A 474 -24.02 45.41 29.72
CA TRP A 474 -23.25 44.40 30.46
C TRP A 474 -21.83 44.86 30.77
N PRO A 475 -21.34 44.62 32.01
CA PRO A 475 -19.93 44.76 32.31
C PRO A 475 -19.07 43.82 31.44
N GLU A 476 -17.95 44.28 30.90
CA GLU A 476 -17.04 43.46 30.07
C GLU A 476 -16.60 42.16 30.75
N LYS A 477 -16.42 42.19 32.08
CA LYS A 477 -16.09 40.99 32.87
C LYS A 477 -17.18 39.91 32.77
N TYR A 478 -18.43 40.28 32.55
CA TYR A 478 -19.55 39.35 32.40
C TYR A 478 -19.64 38.84 30.96
N ILE A 479 -19.39 39.69 29.97
CA ILE A 479 -19.26 39.28 28.57
C ILE A 479 -18.08 38.31 28.39
N GLN A 480 -16.96 38.53 29.07
CA GLN A 480 -15.85 37.57 29.06
C GLN A 480 -16.24 36.23 29.72
N LYS A 481 -17.07 36.26 30.77
CA LYS A 481 -17.63 35.03 31.36
C LYS A 481 -18.62 34.32 30.43
N LEU A 482 -19.33 35.06 29.58
CA LEU A 482 -20.20 34.50 28.54
C LEU A 482 -19.41 33.64 27.58
N PHE A 483 -18.33 34.17 27.00
CA PHE A 483 -17.46 33.36 26.13
C PHE A 483 -16.93 32.11 26.84
N ASN A 484 -16.51 32.22 28.10
CA ASN A 484 -16.07 31.06 28.87
C ASN A 484 -17.18 30.04 29.14
N GLN A 485 -18.44 30.48 29.28
CA GLN A 485 -19.58 29.57 29.48
C GLN A 485 -20.05 28.94 28.18
N LEU A 486 -20.09 29.70 27.08
CA LEU A 486 -20.33 29.19 25.73
C LEU A 486 -19.28 28.14 25.35
N GLU A 487 -18.01 28.39 25.67
CA GLU A 487 -16.92 27.41 25.47
C GLU A 487 -17.14 26.14 26.30
N LYS A 488 -17.46 26.30 27.60
CA LYS A 488 -17.70 25.16 28.50
C LYS A 488 -18.92 24.32 28.13
N GLN A 489 -19.96 24.96 27.59
CA GLN A 489 -21.17 24.29 27.13
C GLN A 489 -21.05 23.78 25.69
N GLY A 490 -19.89 23.97 25.05
CA GLY A 490 -19.61 23.41 23.73
C GLY A 490 -20.21 24.20 22.56
N TRP A 491 -20.67 25.43 22.76
CA TRP A 491 -21.18 26.30 21.67
C TRP A 491 -20.07 26.90 20.80
N ILE A 492 -18.88 27.11 21.39
CA ILE A 492 -17.71 27.66 20.70
C ILE A 492 -16.46 26.89 21.09
N MET A 493 -15.49 26.81 20.17
CA MET A 493 -14.20 26.17 20.39
C MET A 493 -13.07 27.21 20.39
N LYS A 494 -12.17 27.10 21.36
CA LYS A 494 -11.04 28.02 21.48
C LYS A 494 -9.99 27.74 20.40
N GLN A 495 -9.62 28.81 19.69
CA GLN A 495 -8.58 28.79 18.66
C GLN A 495 -7.32 29.53 19.14
N GLN A 496 -6.23 29.43 18.38
CA GLN A 496 -4.98 30.12 18.71
C GLN A 496 -5.14 31.65 18.81
N LYS A 497 -6.04 32.24 18.01
CA LYS A 497 -6.23 33.69 17.92
C LYS A 497 -7.62 34.17 18.38
N GLY A 498 -8.52 33.29 18.81
CA GLY A 498 -9.90 33.65 19.16
C GLY A 498 -10.80 32.43 19.38
N TYR A 499 -11.97 32.41 18.75
CA TYR A 499 -12.96 31.33 18.84
C TYR A 499 -13.50 30.94 17.47
N SER A 500 -13.87 29.68 17.28
CA SER A 500 -14.70 29.23 16.17
C SER A 500 -16.01 28.66 16.71
N ILE A 501 -17.02 28.56 15.86
CA ILE A 501 -18.25 27.85 16.17
C ILE A 501 -17.94 26.34 16.25
N SER A 502 -18.61 25.64 17.17
CA SER A 502 -18.53 24.17 17.26
C SER A 502 -19.48 23.50 16.27
N GLU A 503 -19.27 22.23 15.96
CA GLU A 503 -20.21 21.45 15.14
C GLU A 503 -21.63 21.45 15.75
N PHE A 504 -21.72 21.40 17.09
CA PHE A 504 -23.00 21.52 17.82
C PHE A 504 -23.72 22.84 17.53
N ALA A 505 -23.00 23.97 17.58
CA ALA A 505 -23.61 25.27 17.37
C ALA A 505 -23.97 25.52 15.89
N ASP A 506 -23.20 25.00 14.94
CA ASP A 506 -23.49 25.16 13.50
C ASP A 506 -24.77 24.42 13.06
N GLU A 507 -25.12 23.33 13.73
CA GLU A 507 -26.32 22.53 13.41
C GLU A 507 -27.58 22.96 14.18
N VAL A 508 -27.41 23.68 15.29
CA VAL A 508 -28.50 24.20 16.12
C VAL A 508 -28.93 25.61 15.68
N MET A 509 -27.99 26.42 15.17
CA MET A 509 -28.25 27.74 14.55
C MET A 509 -28.98 27.63 13.22
#